data_AF-A0A7M5WU03-F1
#
_entry.id   AF-A0A7M5WU03-F1
#
_cell.length_a   1.000
_cell.length_b   1.000
_cell.length_c   1.000
_cell.angle_alpha   90.00
_cell.angle_beta   90.00
_cell.angle_gamma   90.00
#
_symmetry.space_group_name_H-M   'P 1'
#
loop_
_entity.id
_entity.type
_entity.pdbx_description
1 polymer ?
#
loop_
_entity_poly.entity_id
_entity_poly.type
_entity_poly.pdbx_seq_one_letter_code
_entity_poly.pdbx_strand_id
1 'polypeptide(L)'
;MQDKMLRVAVIEGGYSKEKDISVKSAQGVFENLDLSKYLPTRVYIDDVEWTAYDADGRYPINKNDFSFIHKDNIKITFDVAFILVHGTPGEDGKLQGYFDMIGIPYTTSSAVVTTLAFHKFYVKQFIRSLNLANVAEAVLVKRGETVNDDEVLMKIGLPCFVLLNQQMVAAAMA
;
A
#
# COMPACT_ATOMS: atom_id res chain seq x y z
N MET A 1 -31.17 15.58 -11.03
CA MET A 1 -30.61 14.22 -11.00
C MET A 1 -30.10 13.99 -9.59
N GLN A 2 -30.52 12.92 -8.93
CA GLN A 2 -30.03 12.60 -7.60
C GLN A 2 -28.68 11.91 -7.79
N ASP A 3 -27.60 12.50 -7.27
CA ASP A 3 -26.26 11.92 -7.38
C ASP A 3 -26.26 10.53 -6.73
N LYS A 4 -25.78 9.53 -7.48
CA LYS A 4 -25.67 8.15 -6.99
C LYS A 4 -24.59 8.14 -5.90
N MET A 5 -24.95 7.65 -4.72
CA MET A 5 -23.99 7.37 -3.65
C MET A 5 -22.92 6.39 -4.11
N LEU A 6 -21.64 6.72 -3.91
CA LEU A 6 -20.51 5.88 -4.30
C LEU A 6 -20.15 4.91 -3.19
N ARG A 7 -20.03 3.62 -3.52
CA ARG A 7 -19.57 2.59 -2.58
C ARG A 7 -18.05 2.58 -2.52
N VAL A 8 -17.51 2.84 -1.33
CA VAL A 8 -16.07 2.98 -1.09
C VAL A 8 -15.60 1.79 -0.26
N ALA A 9 -14.70 0.97 -0.79
CA ALA A 9 -13.98 0.02 0.03
C ALA A 9 -12.88 0.76 0.79
N VAL A 10 -13.00 0.92 2.11
CA VAL A 10 -11.95 1.47 2.96
C VAL A 10 -11.06 0.30 3.41
N ILE A 11 -9.88 0.19 2.80
CA ILE A 11 -9.02 -0.99 2.90
C ILE A 11 -7.92 -0.76 3.93
N GLU A 12 -7.89 -1.62 4.95
CA GLU A 12 -6.93 -1.60 6.05
C GLU A 12 -6.25 -2.95 6.27
N GLY A 13 -5.27 -2.98 7.17
CA GLY A 13 -4.50 -4.17 7.54
C GLY A 13 -3.12 -4.16 6.89
N GLY A 14 -2.83 -5.20 6.11
CA GLY A 14 -1.55 -5.43 5.45
C GLY A 14 -0.81 -6.66 5.98
N TYR A 15 0.30 -6.99 5.33
CA TYR A 15 1.14 -8.15 5.67
C TYR A 15 2.34 -7.74 6.53
N SER A 16 2.48 -6.44 6.80
CA SER A 16 3.56 -5.85 7.58
C SER A 16 3.23 -5.83 9.07
N LYS A 17 4.18 -5.37 9.90
CA LYS A 17 3.94 -5.06 11.31
C LYS A 17 3.20 -3.74 11.54
N GLU A 18 2.92 -2.99 10.47
CA GLU A 18 2.29 -1.67 10.52
C GLU A 18 0.75 -1.75 10.41
N LYS A 19 0.16 -2.94 10.61
CA LYS A 19 -1.30 -3.15 10.54
C LYS A 19 -2.06 -2.21 11.49
N ASP A 20 -1.56 -2.01 12.71
CA ASP A 20 -2.20 -1.14 13.69
C ASP A 20 -2.26 0.33 13.24
N ILE A 21 -1.25 0.78 12.48
CA ILE A 21 -1.22 2.13 11.91
C ILE A 21 -2.24 2.23 10.77
N SER A 22 -2.35 1.18 9.95
CA SER A 22 -3.34 1.08 8.87
C SER A 22 -4.77 1.18 9.41
N VAL A 23 -5.10 0.42 10.47
CA VAL A 23 -6.42 0.43 11.11
C VAL A 23 -6.76 1.80 11.69
N LYS A 24 -5.80 2.46 12.37
CA LYS A 24 -6.02 3.83 12.89
C LYS A 24 -6.27 4.84 11.77
N SER A 25 -5.57 4.69 10.64
CA SER A 25 -5.76 5.55 9.47
C SER A 25 -7.17 5.37 8.87
N ALA A 26 -7.65 4.13 8.81
CA ALA A 26 -9.00 3.82 8.34
C ALA A 26 -10.08 4.39 9.26
N GLN A 27 -9.91 4.32 10.57
CA GLN A 27 -10.80 4.97 11.53
C GLN A 27 -10.94 6.47 11.22
N GLY A 28 -9.84 7.17 10.96
CA GLY A 28 -9.86 8.58 10.58
C GLY A 28 -10.68 8.84 9.30
N VAL A 29 -10.66 7.93 8.32
CA VAL A 29 -11.52 8.03 7.14
C VAL A 29 -12.99 7.86 7.50
N PHE A 30 -13.35 6.85 8.29
CA PHE A 30 -14.75 6.64 8.71
C PHE A 30 -15.32 7.82 9.50
N GLU A 31 -14.50 8.50 10.30
CA GLU A 31 -14.91 9.65 11.10
C GLU A 31 -15.15 10.92 10.27
N ASN A 32 -14.53 11.04 9.09
CA ASN A 32 -14.51 12.28 8.31
C ASN A 32 -15.13 12.18 6.91
N LEU A 33 -15.45 10.97 6.43
CA LEU A 33 -16.01 10.79 5.10
C LEU A 33 -17.45 11.33 5.01
N ASP A 34 -17.74 12.07 3.95
CA ASP A 34 -19.07 12.63 3.69
C ASP A 34 -20.08 11.52 3.35
N LEU A 35 -20.82 11.07 4.36
CA LEU A 35 -21.84 10.02 4.24
C LEU A 35 -23.08 10.46 3.44
N SER A 36 -23.16 11.71 2.97
CA SER A 36 -24.18 12.14 2.00
C SER A 36 -23.79 11.85 0.54
N LYS A 37 -22.54 11.41 0.30
CA LYS A 37 -22.00 11.09 -1.03
C LYS A 37 -21.41 9.68 -1.11
N TYR A 38 -20.90 9.17 0.01
CA TYR A 38 -20.16 7.92 0.04
C TYR A 38 -20.79 6.90 1.00
N LEU A 39 -20.76 5.64 0.60
CA LEU A 39 -21.11 4.47 1.40
C LEU A 39 -19.82 3.70 1.68
N PRO A 40 -19.09 4.00 2.77
CA PRO A 40 -17.87 3.30 3.10
C PRO A 40 -18.18 1.91 3.67
N THR A 41 -17.41 0.92 3.24
CA THR A 41 -17.39 -0.43 3.82
C THR A 41 -15.98 -0.73 4.26
N ARG A 42 -15.82 -1.23 5.49
CA ARG A 42 -14.52 -1.61 6.01
C ARG A 42 -14.09 -2.91 5.36
N VAL A 43 -12.92 -2.92 4.73
CA VAL A 43 -12.32 -4.11 4.13
C VAL A 43 -10.95 -4.33 4.78
N TYR A 44 -10.82 -5.41 5.52
CA TYR A 44 -9.54 -5.81 6.10
C TYR A 44 -8.85 -6.82 5.18
N ILE A 45 -7.57 -6.60 4.93
CA ILE A 45 -6.73 -7.48 4.11
C ILE A 45 -5.52 -7.92 4.93
N ASP A 46 -5.27 -9.23 4.98
CA ASP A 46 -3.98 -9.77 5.37
C ASP A 46 -3.53 -10.94 4.48
N ASP A 47 -2.43 -11.57 4.87
CA ASP A 47 -1.77 -12.66 4.13
C ASP A 47 -2.56 -13.97 4.16
N VAL A 48 -3.59 -14.06 5.01
CA VAL A 48 -4.48 -15.21 5.14
C VAL A 48 -5.81 -14.95 4.43
N GLU A 49 -6.44 -13.80 4.69
CA GLU A 49 -7.81 -13.54 4.28
C GLU A 49 -8.12 -12.08 3.98
N TRP A 50 -9.12 -11.90 3.12
CA TRP A 50 -9.63 -10.60 2.69
C TRP A 50 -11.11 -10.56 3.05
N THR A 51 -11.52 -9.58 3.84
CA THR A 51 -12.79 -9.62 4.55
C THR A 51 -13.44 -8.25 4.63
N ALA A 52 -14.70 -8.15 4.21
CA ALA A 52 -15.54 -6.99 4.45
C ALA A 52 -16.28 -7.11 5.78
N TYR A 53 -16.51 -5.97 6.42
CA TYR A 53 -17.29 -5.84 7.64
C TYR A 53 -18.33 -4.74 7.50
N ASP A 54 -19.52 -5.02 8.00
CA ASP A 54 -20.56 -4.03 8.27
C ASP A 54 -21.18 -4.28 9.65
N ALA A 55 -22.32 -3.64 9.95
CA ALA A 55 -23.02 -3.80 11.21
C ALA A 55 -23.61 -5.22 11.41
N ASP A 56 -23.82 -5.95 10.32
CA ASP A 56 -24.54 -7.21 10.26
C ASP A 56 -23.62 -8.44 10.22
N GLY A 57 -22.35 -8.27 9.85
CA GLY A 57 -21.38 -9.34 10.02
C GLY A 57 -20.07 -9.18 9.28
N ARG A 58 -19.51 -10.34 8.97
CA ARG A 58 -18.18 -10.56 8.38
C ARG A 58 -18.35 -11.34 7.08
N TYR A 59 -17.85 -10.79 5.98
CA TYR A 59 -18.05 -11.36 4.65
C TYR A 59 -16.71 -11.56 3.94
N PRO A 60 -16.41 -12.79 3.47
CA PRO A 60 -15.21 -13.02 2.69
C PRO A 60 -15.29 -12.29 1.34
N ILE A 61 -14.20 -11.61 0.97
CA ILE A 61 -14.07 -10.97 -0.34
C ILE A 61 -13.80 -12.02 -1.41
N ASN A 62 -14.58 -11.99 -2.49
CA ASN A 62 -14.27 -12.69 -3.72
C ASN A 62 -13.13 -11.95 -4.45
N LYS A 63 -11.95 -12.55 -4.49
CA LYS A 63 -10.77 -11.95 -5.13
C LYS A 63 -10.88 -11.84 -6.66
N ASN A 64 -11.83 -12.49 -7.32
CA ASN A 64 -11.98 -12.36 -8.78
C ASN A 64 -12.54 -10.99 -9.21
N ASP A 65 -13.34 -10.34 -8.36
CA ASP A 65 -14.04 -9.10 -8.69
C ASP A 65 -14.17 -8.12 -7.51
N PHE A 66 -13.46 -8.41 -6.42
CA PHE A 66 -13.44 -7.63 -5.18
C PHE A 66 -14.84 -7.37 -4.58
N SER A 67 -15.77 -8.31 -4.77
CA SER A 67 -17.14 -8.23 -4.21
C SER A 67 -17.32 -9.13 -2.98
N PHE A 68 -18.45 -9.00 -2.29
CA PHE A 68 -18.90 -9.99 -1.30
C PHE A 68 -20.41 -10.22 -1.37
N ILE A 69 -20.89 -11.32 -0.78
CA ILE A 69 -22.32 -11.61 -0.68
C ILE A 69 -22.79 -11.24 0.73
N HIS A 70 -23.69 -10.25 0.82
CA HIS A 70 -24.31 -9.82 2.07
C HIS A 70 -25.26 -10.89 2.61
N LYS A 71 -25.63 -10.83 3.90
CA LYS A 71 -26.56 -11.79 4.55
C LYS A 71 -27.91 -11.92 3.83
N ASP A 72 -28.34 -10.86 3.17
CA ASP A 72 -29.60 -10.82 2.41
C ASP A 72 -29.45 -11.44 1.00
N ASN A 73 -28.35 -12.15 0.74
CA ASN A 73 -28.01 -12.76 -0.54
C ASN A 73 -27.85 -11.74 -1.69
N ILE A 74 -27.45 -10.51 -1.34
CA ILE A 74 -27.18 -9.43 -2.29
C ILE A 74 -25.67 -9.33 -2.50
N LYS A 75 -25.24 -9.31 -3.76
CA LYS A 75 -23.85 -9.06 -4.11
C LYS A 75 -23.51 -7.58 -3.98
N ILE A 76 -22.52 -7.26 -3.15
CA ILE A 76 -22.02 -5.90 -2.95
C ILE A 76 -20.71 -5.74 -3.73
N THR A 77 -20.65 -4.70 -4.56
CA THR A 77 -19.46 -4.26 -5.31
C THR A 77 -19.07 -2.85 -4.91
N PHE A 78 -17.83 -2.48 -5.20
CA PHE A 78 -17.29 -1.15 -4.87
C PHE A 78 -17.10 -0.31 -6.12
N ASP A 79 -17.39 0.98 -6.02
CA ASP A 79 -17.13 1.95 -7.09
C ASP A 79 -15.67 2.47 -7.01
N VAL A 80 -15.05 2.45 -5.83
CA VAL A 80 -13.65 2.89 -5.61
C VAL A 80 -13.03 2.19 -4.39
N ALA A 81 -11.72 1.93 -4.45
CA ALA A 81 -10.91 1.41 -3.36
C ALA A 81 -10.07 2.50 -2.70
N PHE A 82 -10.36 2.79 -1.43
CA PHE A 82 -9.57 3.69 -0.59
C PHE A 82 -8.52 2.88 0.16
N ILE A 83 -7.26 2.90 -0.32
CA ILE A 83 -6.18 2.05 0.21
C ILE A 83 -5.45 2.75 1.35
N LEU A 84 -5.41 2.12 2.53
CA LEU A 84 -4.69 2.59 3.72
C LEU A 84 -3.73 1.53 4.28
N VAL A 85 -3.35 0.56 3.44
CA VAL A 85 -2.49 -0.56 3.81
C VAL A 85 -1.02 -0.14 3.73
N HIS A 86 -0.30 -0.25 4.84
CA HIS A 86 1.15 0.04 4.90
C HIS A 86 2.00 -1.20 4.60
N GLY A 87 3.10 -1.01 3.88
CA GLY A 87 3.95 -2.07 3.36
C GLY A 87 3.23 -2.93 2.33
N THR A 88 3.59 -4.22 2.26
CA THR A 88 2.93 -5.16 1.34
C THR A 88 1.50 -5.47 1.81
N PRO A 89 0.49 -5.51 0.92
CA PRO A 89 0.55 -5.23 -0.53
C PRO A 89 0.19 -3.80 -0.94
N GLY A 90 -0.04 -2.88 0.01
CA GLY A 90 -0.59 -1.55 -0.25
C GLY A 90 0.41 -0.53 -0.80
N GLU A 91 1.70 -0.71 -0.53
CA GLU A 91 2.74 0.26 -0.91
C GLU A 91 3.76 -0.31 -1.89
N ASP A 92 3.69 -1.59 -2.26
CA ASP A 92 4.64 -2.24 -3.17
C ASP A 92 4.14 -2.41 -4.61
N GLY A 93 2.93 -1.89 -4.90
CA GLY A 93 2.29 -1.90 -6.22
C GLY A 93 1.44 -3.15 -6.49
N LYS A 94 1.46 -4.16 -5.61
CA LYS A 94 0.70 -5.40 -5.83
C LYS A 94 -0.80 -5.16 -5.77
N LEU A 95 -1.27 -4.41 -4.78
CA LEU A 95 -2.69 -4.14 -4.61
C LEU A 95 -3.22 -3.20 -5.71
N GLN A 96 -2.42 -2.23 -6.13
CA GLN A 96 -2.73 -1.34 -7.25
C GLN A 96 -2.85 -2.12 -8.55
N GLY A 97 -1.87 -2.98 -8.86
CA GLY A 97 -1.91 -3.83 -10.05
C GLY A 97 -3.11 -4.78 -10.04
N TYR A 98 -3.49 -5.30 -8.87
CA TYR A 98 -4.73 -6.07 -8.72
C TYR A 98 -5.96 -5.25 -9.13
N PHE A 99 -6.09 -4.01 -8.64
CA PHE A 99 -7.21 -3.14 -8.97
C PHE A 99 -7.22 -2.67 -10.43
N ASP A 100 -6.05 -2.41 -11.01
CA ASP A 100 -5.90 -2.12 -12.45
C ASP A 100 -6.48 -3.26 -13.30
N MET A 101 -6.22 -4.52 -12.92
CA MET A 101 -6.69 -5.70 -13.65
C MET A 101 -8.19 -5.92 -13.60
N ILE A 102 -8.84 -5.57 -12.49
CA ILE A 102 -10.30 -5.74 -12.31
C ILE A 102 -11.09 -4.47 -12.58
N GLY A 103 -10.42 -3.37 -12.96
CA GLY A 103 -11.04 -2.11 -13.36
C GLY A 103 -11.69 -1.31 -12.22
N ILE A 104 -11.22 -1.49 -10.98
CA ILE A 104 -11.69 -0.68 -9.84
C ILE A 104 -10.72 0.47 -9.62
N PRO A 105 -11.16 1.74 -9.67
CA PRO A 105 -10.28 2.88 -9.37
C PRO A 105 -9.88 2.89 -7.89
N TYR A 106 -8.73 3.46 -7.58
CA TYR A 106 -8.19 3.55 -6.21
C TYR A 106 -7.56 4.91 -5.91
N THR A 107 -7.40 5.22 -4.62
CA THR A 107 -6.94 6.55 -4.14
C THR A 107 -5.43 6.76 -4.13
N THR A 108 -4.63 5.72 -4.34
CA THR A 108 -3.16 5.79 -4.33
C THR A 108 -2.59 5.97 -5.75
N SER A 109 -1.27 6.20 -5.85
CA SER A 109 -0.57 6.27 -7.14
C SER A 109 -0.63 4.95 -7.90
N SER A 110 -0.49 5.01 -9.23
CA SER A 110 -0.44 3.83 -10.10
C SER A 110 0.57 2.77 -9.62
N ALA A 111 0.34 1.50 -9.99
CA ALA A 111 1.19 0.38 -9.60
C ALA A 111 2.69 0.64 -9.86
N VAL A 112 3.04 1.15 -11.05
CA VAL A 112 4.44 1.43 -11.45
C VAL A 112 5.10 2.47 -10.54
N VAL A 113 4.39 3.57 -10.27
CA VAL A 113 4.90 4.66 -9.42
C VAL A 113 5.07 4.16 -7.99
N THR A 114 4.08 3.43 -7.48
CA THR A 114 4.08 2.87 -6.13
C THR A 114 5.23 1.87 -5.96
N THR A 115 5.40 0.91 -6.88
CA THR A 115 6.53 -0.03 -6.86
C THR A 115 7.88 0.68 -6.90
N LEU A 116 8.05 1.69 -7.77
CA LEU A 116 9.31 2.42 -7.86
C LEU A 116 9.62 3.16 -6.55
N ALA A 117 8.65 3.92 -6.02
CA ALA A 117 8.80 4.69 -4.79
C ALA A 117 9.11 3.80 -3.57
N PHE A 118 8.55 2.59 -3.53
CA PHE A 118 8.79 1.62 -2.46
C PHE A 118 10.23 1.09 -2.40
N HIS A 119 10.96 1.13 -3.52
CA HIS A 119 12.33 0.64 -3.61
C HIS A 119 13.34 1.79 -3.56
N LYS A 120 13.87 2.06 -2.36
CA LYS A 120 14.76 3.20 -2.09
C LYS A 120 15.97 3.29 -3.02
N PHE A 121 16.59 2.16 -3.35
CA PHE A 121 17.72 2.13 -4.28
C PHE A 121 17.28 2.53 -5.69
N TYR A 122 16.22 1.92 -6.21
CA TYR A 122 15.79 2.14 -7.59
C TYR A 122 15.21 3.54 -7.80
N VAL A 123 14.42 4.07 -6.85
CA VAL A 123 13.92 5.45 -6.95
C VAL A 123 15.06 6.48 -6.95
N LYS A 124 16.12 6.25 -6.17
CA LYS A 124 17.32 7.12 -6.19
C LYS A 124 18.03 7.04 -7.54
N GLN A 125 18.25 5.85 -8.09
CA GLN A 125 18.87 5.72 -9.41
C GLN A 125 18.02 6.38 -10.51
N PHE A 126 16.70 6.24 -10.43
CA PHE A 126 15.78 6.89 -11.36
C PHE A 126 15.88 8.43 -11.27
N ILE A 127 15.74 9.01 -10.07
CA ILE A 127 15.88 10.46 -9.85
C ILE A 127 17.24 10.98 -10.35
N ARG A 128 18.32 10.24 -10.09
CA ARG A 128 19.67 10.58 -10.55
C ARG A 128 19.77 10.58 -12.07
N SER A 129 19.21 9.58 -12.74
CA SER A 129 19.21 9.48 -14.21
C SER A 129 18.50 10.66 -14.89
N LEU A 130 17.55 11.28 -14.20
CA LEU A 130 16.83 12.46 -14.68
C LEU A 130 17.51 13.79 -14.30
N ASN A 131 18.63 13.77 -13.56
CA ASN A 131 19.30 14.96 -13.04
C ASN A 131 18.37 15.91 -12.25
N LEU A 132 17.34 15.37 -11.59
CA LEU A 132 16.32 16.18 -10.90
C LEU A 132 16.73 16.59 -9.49
N ALA A 133 17.56 15.79 -8.81
CA ALA A 133 18.02 16.07 -7.47
C ALA A 133 19.34 15.37 -7.17
N ASN A 134 20.12 15.97 -6.26
CA ASN A 134 21.30 15.34 -5.68
C ASN A 134 20.83 14.30 -4.65
N VAL A 135 20.82 13.04 -5.07
CA VAL A 135 20.51 11.90 -4.20
C VAL A 135 21.79 11.27 -3.67
N ALA A 136 21.80 10.95 -2.37
CA ALA A 136 22.94 10.33 -1.70
C ALA A 136 23.40 9.05 -2.41
N GLU A 137 24.72 8.81 -2.42
CA GLU A 137 25.28 7.56 -2.92
C GLU A 137 24.78 6.35 -2.13
N ALA A 138 24.63 5.25 -2.85
CA ALA A 138 24.07 4.02 -2.29
C ALA A 138 24.67 2.80 -2.97
N VAL A 139 24.87 1.75 -2.16
CA VAL A 139 25.21 0.39 -2.59
C VAL A 139 24.03 -0.50 -2.23
N LEU A 140 23.59 -1.32 -3.18
CA LEU A 140 22.56 -2.34 -2.93
C LEU A 140 23.26 -3.64 -2.54
N VAL A 141 22.96 -4.14 -1.35
CA VAL A 141 23.46 -5.43 -0.87
C VAL A 141 22.31 -6.42 -0.82
N LYS A 142 22.47 -7.58 -1.48
CA LYS A 142 21.49 -8.67 -1.41
C LYS A 142 21.92 -9.73 -0.42
N ARG A 143 20.95 -10.54 0.03
CA ARG A 143 21.22 -11.66 0.93
C ARG A 143 22.21 -12.63 0.27
N GLY A 144 23.29 -12.94 0.99
CA GLY A 144 24.33 -13.87 0.54
C GLY A 144 25.46 -13.20 -0.26
N GLU A 145 25.37 -11.91 -0.55
CA GLU A 145 26.49 -11.16 -1.12
C GLU A 145 27.47 -10.74 -0.02
N THR A 146 28.76 -10.85 -0.31
CA THR A 146 29.83 -10.30 0.54
C THR A 146 29.95 -8.80 0.29
N VAL A 147 29.99 -8.01 1.36
CA VAL A 147 30.22 -6.57 1.28
C VAL A 147 31.73 -6.29 1.32
N ASN A 148 32.20 -5.41 0.44
CA ASN A 148 33.57 -4.91 0.45
C ASN A 148 33.61 -3.55 1.15
N ASP A 149 34.22 -3.50 2.33
CA ASP A 149 34.28 -2.30 3.16
C ASP A 149 35.02 -1.15 2.46
N ASP A 150 36.10 -1.43 1.73
CA ASP A 150 36.88 -0.41 1.01
C ASP A 150 36.04 0.23 -0.11
N GLU A 151 35.23 -0.58 -0.81
CA GLU A 151 34.32 -0.08 -1.84
C GLU A 151 33.22 0.81 -1.24
N VAL A 152 32.66 0.40 -0.10
CA VAL A 152 31.64 1.17 0.62
C VAL A 152 32.22 2.50 1.11
N LEU A 153 33.41 2.48 1.72
CA LEU A 153 34.09 3.68 2.21
C LEU A 153 34.45 4.64 1.08
N MET A 154 34.93 4.13 -0.05
CA MET A 154 35.28 4.96 -1.20
C MET A 154 34.04 5.60 -1.86
N LYS A 155 32.92 4.87 -1.93
CA LYS A 155 31.72 5.32 -2.64
C LYS A 155 30.74 6.12 -1.79
N ILE A 156 30.52 5.71 -0.54
CA ILE A 156 29.52 6.30 0.38
C ILE A 156 30.19 7.18 1.44
N GLY A 157 31.34 6.76 1.97
CA GLY A 157 32.02 7.44 3.07
C GLY A 157 31.35 7.25 4.44
N LEU A 158 31.88 7.90 5.47
CA LEU A 158 31.35 7.88 6.84
C LEU A 158 30.94 9.28 7.33
N PRO A 159 29.88 9.39 8.16
CA PRO A 159 28.98 8.30 8.57
C PRO A 159 28.07 7.82 7.43
N CYS A 160 27.68 6.54 7.45
CA CYS A 160 26.73 5.96 6.50
C CYS A 160 25.51 5.34 7.22
N PHE A 161 24.40 5.23 6.49
CA PHE A 161 23.16 4.62 7.00
C PHE A 161 22.86 3.31 6.26
N VAL A 162 22.55 2.26 7.02
CA VAL A 162 22.07 0.98 6.48
C VAL A 162 20.54 0.97 6.60
N LEU A 163 19.85 0.78 5.48
CA LEU A 163 18.39 0.82 5.41
C LEU A 163 17.86 -0.37 4.62
N LEU A 164 16.69 -0.86 5.02
CA LEU A 164 15.94 -1.82 4.20
C LEU A 164 15.49 -1.15 2.90
N ASN A 165 15.76 -1.82 1.77
CA ASN A 165 15.46 -1.30 0.44
C ASN A 165 13.96 -1.23 0.15
N GLN A 166 13.19 -2.18 0.66
CA GLN A 166 11.74 -2.36 0.45
C GLN A 166 10.95 -2.01 1.71
N GLN A 167 10.82 -0.73 2.01
CA GLN A 167 10.04 -0.21 3.13
C GLN A 167 9.79 1.28 2.91
N MET A 168 8.67 1.83 3.38
CA MET A 168 8.43 3.28 3.30
C MET A 168 9.02 4.03 4.49
N VAL A 169 8.84 3.49 5.70
CA VAL A 169 9.40 4.09 6.93
C VAL A 169 10.79 3.53 7.21
N ALA A 170 11.70 4.38 7.70
CA ALA A 170 12.99 3.92 8.22
C ALA A 170 12.76 3.16 9.54
N ALA A 171 12.76 1.83 9.48
CA ALA A 171 13.05 1.06 10.68
C ALA A 171 14.55 1.27 10.98
N ALA A 172 14.85 2.14 11.94
CA ALA A 172 16.20 2.22 12.49
C ALA A 172 16.53 0.85 13.10
N MET A 173 17.36 0.06 12.41
CA MET A 173 18.01 -1.08 13.05
C MET A 173 19.23 -0.53 13.76
N ALA A 174 19.13 -0.46 15.09
CA ALA A 174 20.25 -0.19 15.99
C ALA A 174 21.08 -1.46 16.19
#